data_AF-A0A956RRZ5-F1
#
_entry.id   AF-A0A956RRZ5-F1
#
_cell.length_a   1.000
_cell.length_b   1.000
_cell.length_c   1.000
_cell.angle_alpha   90.00
_cell.angle_beta   90.00
_cell.angle_gamma   90.00
#
_symmetry.space_group_name_H-M   'P 1'
#
loop_
_entity.id
_entity.type
_entity.pdbx_description
1 polymer ?
#
loop_
_entity_poly.entity_id
_entity_poly.type
_entity_poly.pdbx_seq_one_letter_code
_entity_poly.pdbx_strand_id
1 'polypeptide(L)'
;DGLLAGYAASRGAVALVKGLRAPSDFEYELQMAQMNRKLYPEMETIFLSPSEQFGSLNSTLVKEIALNGGPVKGLVPPGVAKRLKRKHAERQRARARSGDGSASAR
;
A
#
# COMPACT_ATOMS: atom_id res chain seq x y z
N ASP A 1 2.34 17.65 6.12
CA ASP A 1 2.91 16.73 7.12
C ASP A 1 2.08 16.73 8.39
N GLY A 2 2.02 15.61 9.10
CA GLY A 2 1.27 15.48 10.34
C GLY A 2 1.30 14.05 10.89
N LEU A 3 1.18 13.89 12.21
CA LEU A 3 1.15 12.58 12.85
C LEU A 3 -0.22 11.91 12.63
N LEU A 4 -0.24 10.65 12.19
CA LEU A 4 -1.49 9.90 11.94
C LEU A 4 -2.43 9.92 13.14
N ALA A 5 -1.89 9.69 14.34
CA ALA A 5 -2.66 9.74 15.58
C ALA A 5 -3.24 11.14 15.83
N GLY A 6 -2.46 12.21 15.62
CA GLY A 6 -2.97 13.58 15.74
C GLY A 6 -4.11 13.88 14.77
N TYR A 7 -4.02 13.38 13.54
CA TYR A 7 -5.12 13.48 12.58
C TYR A 7 -6.33 12.64 13.01
N ALA A 8 -6.14 11.41 13.48
CA ALA A 8 -7.23 10.56 13.95
C ALA A 8 -7.98 11.21 15.14
N ALA A 9 -7.22 11.72 16.12
CA ALA A 9 -7.76 12.43 17.28
C ALA A 9 -8.55 13.69 16.88
N SER A 10 -8.06 14.49 15.92
CA SER A 10 -8.78 15.68 15.46
C SER A 10 -10.09 15.36 14.73
N ARG A 11 -10.27 14.10 14.30
CA ARG A 11 -11.50 13.59 13.68
C ARG A 11 -12.42 12.91 14.70
N GLY A 12 -12.06 12.90 15.98
CA GLY A 12 -12.80 12.19 17.03
C GLY A 12 -12.70 10.67 16.92
N ALA A 13 -11.69 10.14 16.21
CA ALA A 13 -11.49 8.70 16.11
C ALA A 13 -10.93 8.16 17.43
N VAL A 14 -11.53 7.08 17.93
CA VAL A 14 -11.13 6.38 19.16
C VAL A 14 -10.23 5.18 18.90
N ALA A 15 -10.09 4.78 17.63
CA ALA A 15 -9.28 3.62 17.26
C ALA A 15 -8.62 3.76 15.88
N LEU A 16 -7.43 3.19 15.77
CA LEU A 16 -6.75 2.88 14.50
C LEU A 16 -6.88 1.39 14.23
N VAL A 17 -7.33 1.02 13.02
CA VAL A 17 -7.41 -0.40 12.60
C VAL A 17 -6.31 -0.68 11.60
N LYS A 18 -5.46 -1.67 11.88
CA LYS A 18 -4.32 -2.05 11.05
C LYS A 18 -4.29 -3.55 10.77
N GLY A 19 -3.86 -3.91 9.57
CA GLY A 19 -3.64 -5.30 9.19
C GLY A 19 -2.22 -5.77 9.54
N LEU A 20 -2.07 -6.96 10.10
CA LEU A 20 -0.77 -7.62 10.30
C LEU A 20 -0.69 -8.86 9.40
N ARG A 21 0.29 -8.90 8.48
CA ARG A 21 0.40 -10.01 7.52
C ARG A 21 1.31 -11.12 8.02
N ALA A 22 2.39 -10.74 8.68
CA ALA A 22 3.39 -11.66 9.20
C ALA A 22 3.83 -11.23 10.60
N PRO A 23 4.37 -12.16 11.42
CA PRO A 23 4.94 -11.81 12.72
C PRO A 23 6.00 -10.69 12.65
N SER A 24 6.70 -10.56 11.53
CA SER A 24 7.70 -9.51 11.30
C SER A 24 7.11 -8.09 11.26
N ASP A 25 5.83 -7.92 10.88
CA ASP A 25 5.17 -6.61 10.90
C ASP A 25 4.84 -6.18 12.35
N PHE A 26 4.71 -7.14 13.28
CA PHE A 26 4.14 -6.91 14.61
C PHE A 26 5.00 -6.01 15.51
N GLU A 27 6.31 -6.23 15.57
CA GLU A 27 7.18 -5.51 16.51
C GLU A 27 7.19 -4.00 16.23
N TYR A 28 7.39 -3.63 14.97
CA TYR A 28 7.33 -2.24 14.52
C TYR A 28 5.95 -1.62 14.80
N GLU A 29 4.88 -2.36 14.47
CA GLU A 29 3.52 -1.89 14.64
C GLU A 29 3.11 -1.72 16.10
N LEU A 30 3.58 -2.60 16.98
CA LEU A 30 3.36 -2.53 18.42
C LEU A 30 4.05 -1.31 19.03
N GLN A 31 5.31 -1.03 18.63
CA GLN A 31 6.01 0.18 19.07
C GLN A 31 5.26 1.45 18.67
N MET A 32 4.74 1.49 17.44
CA MET A 32 3.93 2.61 16.96
C MET A 32 2.61 2.75 17.73
N ALA A 33 1.93 1.64 18.03
CA ALA A 33 0.70 1.65 18.84
C ALA A 33 0.95 2.20 20.26
N GLN A 34 2.02 1.76 20.92
CA GLN A 34 2.41 2.25 22.24
C GLN A 34 2.72 3.75 22.23
N MET A 35 3.43 4.22 21.20
CA MET A 35 3.73 5.65 21.06
C MET A 35 2.46 6.47 20.82
N ASN A 36 1.56 6.01 19.96
CA ASN A 36 0.29 6.68 19.70
C ASN A 36 -0.56 6.78 20.97
N ARG A 37 -0.66 5.70 21.76
CA ARG A 37 -1.38 5.70 23.05
C ARG A 37 -0.74 6.64 24.07
N LYS A 38 0.59 6.73 24.10
CA LYS A 38 1.29 7.68 24.99
C LYS A 38 0.97 9.13 24.65
N LEU A 39 0.86 9.46 23.36
CA LEU A 39 0.54 10.81 22.90
C LEU A 39 -0.97 11.13 22.97
N TYR A 40 -1.82 10.11 22.80
CA TYR A 40 -3.27 10.21 22.74
C TYR A 40 -3.89 9.03 23.53
N PRO A 41 -4.07 9.18 24.85
CA PRO A 41 -4.50 8.08 25.73
C PRO A 41 -5.83 7.41 25.37
N GLU A 42 -6.76 8.17 24.79
CA GLU A 42 -8.09 7.70 24.38
C GLU A 42 -8.09 6.91 23.06
N MET A 43 -6.92 6.76 22.41
CA MET A 43 -6.81 6.11 21.11
C MET A 43 -6.21 4.71 21.22
N GLU A 44 -7.00 3.73 20.79
CA GLU A 44 -6.57 2.34 20.71
C GLU A 44 -6.05 1.98 19.31
N THR A 45 -5.20 0.96 19.24
CA THR A 45 -4.80 0.37 17.94
C THR A 45 -5.25 -1.09 17.91
N ILE A 46 -6.08 -1.42 16.94
CA ILE A 46 -6.65 -2.75 16.73
C ILE A 46 -5.92 -3.40 15.55
N PHE A 47 -5.36 -4.58 15.79
CA PHE A 47 -4.71 -5.37 14.76
C PHE A 47 -5.59 -6.52 14.28
N LEU A 48 -5.70 -6.69 12.97
CA LEU A 48 -6.45 -7.77 12.34
C LEU A 48 -5.54 -8.56 11.39
N SER A 49 -5.65 -9.88 11.38
CA SER A 49 -4.99 -10.71 10.38
C SER A 49 -5.82 -10.71 9.08
N PRO A 50 -5.18 -10.65 7.90
CA PRO A 50 -5.89 -10.82 6.64
C PRO A 50 -6.42 -12.26 6.51
N SER A 51 -7.44 -12.45 5.68
CA SER A 51 -7.79 -13.81 5.24
C SER A 51 -6.60 -14.45 4.51
N GLU A 52 -6.41 -15.76 4.67
CA GLU A 52 -5.26 -16.52 4.15
C GLU A 52 -4.89 -16.20 2.69
N GLN A 53 -5.90 -16.10 1.81
CA GLN A 53 -5.76 -15.76 0.39
C GLN A 53 -5.08 -14.41 0.10
N PHE A 54 -4.95 -13.51 1.09
CA PHE A 54 -4.31 -12.20 0.95
C PHE A 54 -3.03 -12.06 1.79
N GLY A 55 -2.62 -13.10 2.53
CA GLY A 55 -1.45 -13.03 3.43
C GLY A 55 -0.14 -12.71 2.71
N SER A 56 0.04 -13.20 1.48
CA SER A 56 1.24 -12.99 0.65
C SER A 56 1.16 -11.76 -0.26
N LEU A 57 0.00 -11.08 -0.31
CA LEU A 57 -0.20 -9.96 -1.22
C LEU A 57 0.47 -8.69 -0.69
N ASN A 58 1.29 -8.05 -1.51
CA ASN A 58 1.84 -6.73 -1.20
C ASN A 58 1.73 -5.77 -2.40
N SER A 59 1.45 -4.50 -2.12
CA SER A 59 1.23 -3.49 -3.16
C SER A 59 2.47 -3.23 -4.02
N THR A 60 3.68 -3.43 -3.49
CA THR A 60 4.93 -3.22 -4.23
C THR A 60 5.02 -4.21 -5.39
N LEU A 61 4.84 -5.50 -5.11
CA LEU A 61 4.86 -6.57 -6.11
C LEU A 61 3.73 -6.42 -7.13
N VAL A 62 2.50 -6.11 -6.67
CA VAL A 62 1.37 -5.87 -7.58
C VAL A 62 1.65 -4.69 -8.53
N LYS A 63 2.23 -3.60 -8.01
CA LYS A 63 2.64 -2.46 -8.84
C LYS A 63 3.72 -2.87 -9.82
N GLU A 64 4.70 -3.66 -9.39
CA GLU A 64 5.80 -4.12 -10.25
C GLU A 64 5.29 -4.98 -11.41
N ILE A 65 4.43 -5.97 -11.13
CA ILE A 65 3.76 -6.79 -12.15
C ILE A 65 3.02 -5.88 -13.13
N ALA A 66 2.16 -4.98 -12.64
CA ALA A 66 1.38 -4.10 -13.51
C ALA A 66 2.23 -3.13 -14.34
N LEU A 67 3.32 -2.61 -13.78
CA LEU A 67 4.22 -1.66 -14.43
C LEU A 67 5.14 -2.32 -15.47
N ASN A 68 5.25 -3.65 -15.45
CA ASN A 68 5.94 -4.44 -16.47
C ASN A 68 4.94 -5.15 -17.41
N GLY A 69 3.66 -4.76 -17.40
CA GLY A 69 2.64 -5.29 -18.30
C GLY A 69 2.04 -6.65 -17.89
N GLY A 70 2.40 -7.18 -16.73
CA GLY A 70 1.85 -8.43 -16.21
C GLY A 70 0.40 -8.32 -15.72
N PRO A 71 -0.31 -9.46 -15.60
CA PRO A 71 -1.70 -9.50 -15.18
C PRO A 71 -1.86 -9.26 -13.68
N VAL A 72 -2.87 -8.46 -13.30
CA VAL A 72 -3.23 -8.19 -11.89
C VAL A 72 -4.70 -8.49 -11.56
N LYS A 73 -5.39 -9.22 -12.46
CA LYS A 73 -6.77 -9.64 -12.24
C LYS A 73 -6.82 -10.59 -11.04
N GLY A 74 -7.76 -10.37 -10.12
CA GLY A 74 -7.88 -11.16 -8.89
C GLY A 74 -6.94 -10.73 -7.76
N LEU A 75 -5.90 -9.94 -8.06
CA LEU A 75 -5.00 -9.37 -7.04
C LEU A 75 -5.50 -8.03 -6.49
N VAL A 76 -6.33 -7.32 -7.27
CA VAL A 76 -6.88 -6.02 -6.90
C VAL A 76 -8.32 -5.87 -7.40
N PRO A 77 -9.10 -4.95 -6.81
CA PRO A 77 -10.42 -4.61 -7.33
C PRO A 77 -10.37 -4.15 -8.80
N PRO A 78 -11.43 -4.39 -9.61
CA PRO A 78 -11.44 -4.04 -11.04
C PRO A 78 -11.10 -2.58 -11.35
N GLY A 79 -11.56 -1.65 -10.51
CA GLY A 79 -11.24 -0.22 -10.66
C GLY A 79 -9.74 0.07 -10.53
N VAL A 80 -9.06 -0.64 -9.63
CA VAL A 80 -7.61 -0.52 -9.43
C VAL A 80 -6.84 -1.13 -10.60
N ALA A 81 -7.25 -2.31 -11.10
CA ALA A 81 -6.64 -2.94 -12.28
C ALA A 81 -6.71 -2.02 -13.51
N LYS A 82 -7.86 -1.39 -13.76
CA LYS A 82 -8.04 -0.39 -14.83
C LYS A 82 -7.10 0.79 -14.67
N ARG A 83 -6.96 1.31 -13.44
CA ARG A 83 -6.08 2.44 -13.12
C ARG A 83 -4.60 2.10 -13.32
N LEU A 84 -4.18 0.91 -12.89
CA LEU A 84 -2.81 0.40 -13.06
C LEU A 84 -2.46 0.24 -14.54
N LYS A 85 -3.36 -0.33 -15.35
CA LYS A 85 -3.17 -0.45 -16.81
C LYS A 85 -2.98 0.92 -17.47
N ARG A 86 -3.79 1.91 -17.07
CA ARG A 86 -3.64 3.28 -17.57
C ARG A 86 -2.30 3.90 -17.18
N LYS A 87 -1.90 3.75 -15.91
CA LYS A 87 -0.61 4.25 -15.41
C LYS A 87 0.58 3.65 -16.17
N HIS A 88 0.52 2.36 -16.50
CA HIS A 88 1.53 1.69 -17.32
C HIS A 88 1.64 2.32 -18.72
N ALA A 89 0.51 2.53 -19.41
CA ALA A 89 0.47 3.16 -20.73
C ALA A 89 0.99 4.62 -20.72
N GLU A 90 0.64 5.40 -19.70
CA GLU A 90 1.17 6.75 -19.49
C GLU A 90 2.70 6.72 -19.35
N ARG A 91 3.24 5.75 -18.60
CA ARG A 91 4.69 5.56 -18.40
C ARG A 91 5.42 5.19 -19.69
N GLN A 92 4.84 4.33 -20.52
CA GLN A 92 5.40 3.98 -21.84
C GLN A 92 5.45 5.19 -22.76
N ARG A 93 4.38 6.00 -22.79
CA ARG A 93 4.33 7.24 -23.58
C ARG A 93 5.36 8.26 -23.10
N ALA A 94 5.54 8.40 -21.78
CA ALA A 94 6.56 9.28 -21.22
C ALA A 94 7.97 8.83 -21.64
N ARG A 95 8.27 7.52 -21.53
CA ARG A 95 9.57 6.95 -21.95
C ARG A 95 9.85 7.14 -23.44
N ALA A 96 8.85 6.94 -24.29
CA ALA A 96 8.98 7.16 -25.74
C ALA A 96 9.24 8.64 -26.10
N ARG A 97 8.73 9.59 -25.30
CA ARG A 97 8.93 11.04 -25.50
C ARG A 97 10.26 11.55 -24.95
N SER A 98 10.83 10.87 -23.95
CA SER A 98 12.10 11.28 -23.31
C SER A 98 13.35 10.82 -24.05
N GLY A 99 13.24 10.18 -25.22
CA GLY A 99 14.38 9.95 -26.11
C GLY A 99 15.48 9.03 -25.57
N ASP A 100 15.17 8.14 -24.62
CA ASP A 100 16.07 7.02 -24.30
C ASP A 100 15.95 5.97 -25.40
N GLY A 101 16.56 6.29 -26.53
CA GLY A 101 16.83 5.40 -27.63
C GLY A 101 18.03 4.52 -27.30
N SER A 102 17.82 3.48 -26.49
CA SER A 102 18.66 2.29 -26.52
C SER A 102 17.83 1.11 -27.02
N ALA A 103 18.10 0.77 -28.29
CA ALA A 103 17.92 -0.50 -29.01
C ALA A 103 16.80 -1.45 -28.53
N SER A 104 15.74 -1.68 -29.32
CA SER A 104 15.71 -2.59 -30.47
C SER A 104 16.09 -4.04 -30.16
N ALA A 105 15.18 -4.94 -30.58
CA ALA A 105 15.35 -6.36 -30.88
C ALA A 105 15.16 -7.38 -29.73
N ARG A 106 13.91 -7.86 -29.61
CA ARG A 106 13.46 -9.26 -29.81
C ARG A 106 12.18 -9.53 -29.01
#